data_AF-A0A537FJ52-F1
#
_entry.id   AF-A0A537FJ52-F1
#
_cell.length_a   1.000
_cell.length_b   1.000
_cell.length_c   1.000
_cell.angle_alpha   90.00
_cell.angle_beta   90.00
_cell.angle_gamma   90.00
#
_symmetry.space_group_name_H-M   'P 1'
#
loop_
_entity.id
_entity.type
_entity.pdbx_description
1 polymer ?
#
loop_
_entity_poly.entity_id
_entity_poly.type
_entity_poly.pdbx_seq_one_letter_code
_entity_poly.pdbx_strand_id
1 'polypeptide(L)'
;TLFQVRLRGSAIDLRRKPFSRDSKKWTDPDNYDATQALGAVARKAAVSLIRYESVRDPEKGGCAAILEPGVFAAPKPLAYQTWFLTVTPGASAWQRDGEKFEFLWA
;
A
#
# COMPACT_ATOMS: atom_id res chain seq x y z
N THR A 1 -9.81 -2.81 10.54
CA THR A 1 -8.58 -2.92 11.37
C THR A 1 -7.42 -2.30 10.64
N LEU A 2 -6.63 -1.48 11.33
CA LEU A 2 -5.32 -0.99 10.88
C LEU A 2 -4.25 -1.63 11.74
N PHE A 3 -3.08 -1.93 11.17
CA PHE A 3 -1.97 -2.48 11.94
C PHE A 3 -0.64 -1.95 11.43
N GLN A 4 0.35 -1.94 12.32
CA GLN A 4 1.71 -1.54 12.01
C GLN A 4 2.61 -2.77 12.08
N VAL A 5 3.45 -2.95 11.06
CA VAL A 5 4.44 -4.03 10.97
C VAL A 5 5.80 -3.46 10.63
N ARG A 6 6.86 -4.18 11.01
CA ARG A 6 8.22 -3.91 10.55
C ARG A 6 8.59 -4.90 9.46
N LEU A 7 9.09 -4.39 8.35
CA LEU A 7 9.56 -5.19 7.23
C LEU A 7 11.09 -5.09 7.11
N ARG A 8 11.75 -6.16 6.71
CA ARG A 8 13.18 -6.23 6.42
C ARG A 8 13.41 -7.17 5.25
N GLY A 9 13.89 -6.63 4.13
CA GLY A 9 14.19 -7.43 2.93
C GLY A 9 14.81 -6.57 1.83
N SER A 10 15.19 -7.22 0.73
CA SER A 10 15.64 -6.50 -0.46
C SER A 10 14.46 -5.76 -1.08
N ALA A 11 14.69 -4.52 -1.53
CA ALA A 11 13.64 -3.70 -2.09
C ALA A 11 14.11 -2.97 -3.34
N ILE A 12 13.24 -2.90 -4.34
CA ILE A 12 13.34 -1.87 -5.38
C ILE A 12 12.40 -0.71 -5.03
N ASP A 13 12.79 0.51 -5.39
CA ASP A 13 11.98 1.71 -5.18
C ASP A 13 11.67 2.37 -6.52
N LEU A 14 10.41 2.27 -6.94
CA LEU A 14 9.94 2.78 -8.23
C LEU A 14 9.98 4.31 -8.33
N ARG A 15 10.11 4.98 -7.18
CA ARG A 15 10.19 6.43 -7.07
C ARG A 15 11.62 6.94 -7.29
N ARG A 16 12.60 6.05 -7.41
CA ARG A 16 14.02 6.38 -7.59
C ARG A 16 14.53 5.93 -8.95
N LYS A 17 15.61 6.57 -9.42
CA LYS A 17 16.32 6.13 -10.63
C LYS A 17 16.84 4.69 -10.43
N PRO A 18 16.82 3.83 -11.46
CA PRO A 18 16.38 4.13 -12.83
C PRO A 18 14.85 4.07 -13.02
N PHE A 19 14.10 3.47 -12.11
CA PHE A 19 12.67 3.18 -12.27
C PHE A 19 11.77 4.41 -12.36
N SER A 20 12.18 5.53 -11.75
CA SER A 20 11.42 6.78 -11.78
C SER A 20 11.24 7.37 -13.19
N ARG A 21 12.07 6.95 -14.17
CA ARG A 21 11.91 7.36 -15.58
C ARG A 21 10.61 6.83 -16.20
N ASP A 22 10.11 5.73 -15.67
CA ASP A 22 8.94 4.99 -16.14
C ASP A 22 7.72 5.25 -15.22
N SER A 23 7.72 6.32 -14.42
CA SER A 23 6.70 6.60 -13.39
C SER A 23 5.26 6.47 -13.90
N LYS A 24 4.98 7.02 -15.09
CA LYS A 24 3.66 6.92 -15.74
C LYS A 24 3.19 5.49 -15.97
N LYS A 25 4.09 4.53 -16.19
CA LYS A 25 3.73 3.11 -16.32
C LYS A 25 3.38 2.46 -14.99
N TRP A 26 3.90 3.00 -13.89
CA TRP A 26 3.64 2.51 -12.53
C TRP A 26 2.35 3.09 -11.96
N THR A 27 1.92 4.25 -12.46
CA THR A 27 0.79 5.03 -11.93
C THR A 27 -0.44 5.07 -12.82
N ASP A 28 -0.46 4.30 -13.91
CA ASP A 28 -1.64 4.19 -14.77
C ASP A 28 -2.79 3.53 -13.99
N PRO A 29 -3.93 4.22 -13.81
CA PRO A 29 -5.04 3.71 -13.01
C PRO A 29 -5.83 2.61 -13.73
N ASP A 30 -5.76 2.56 -15.06
CA ASP A 30 -6.60 1.71 -15.89
C ASP A 30 -5.81 0.57 -16.54
N ASN A 31 -4.47 0.69 -16.62
CA ASN A 31 -3.59 -0.32 -17.16
C ASN A 31 -2.56 -0.84 -16.15
N TYR A 32 -2.68 -2.12 -15.79
CA TYR A 32 -1.80 -2.78 -14.83
C TYR A 32 -0.70 -3.64 -15.47
N ASP A 33 -0.61 -3.72 -16.80
CA ASP A 33 0.29 -4.64 -17.49
C ASP A 33 1.75 -4.44 -17.08
N ALA A 34 2.19 -3.18 -17.01
CA ALA A 34 3.56 -2.84 -16.64
C ALA A 34 3.89 -3.21 -15.19
N THR A 35 2.97 -2.99 -14.25
CA THR A 35 3.18 -3.31 -12.83
C THR A 35 3.11 -4.81 -12.58
N GLN A 36 2.24 -5.54 -13.29
CA GLN A 36 2.17 -7.00 -13.24
C GLN A 36 3.43 -7.64 -13.83
N ALA A 37 3.89 -7.17 -15.00
CA ALA A 37 5.13 -7.64 -15.62
C ALA A 37 6.35 -7.39 -14.71
N LEU A 38 6.46 -6.19 -14.14
CA LEU A 38 7.48 -5.86 -13.15
C LEU A 38 7.41 -6.80 -11.94
N GLY A 39 6.21 -7.05 -11.41
CA GLY A 39 5.99 -7.98 -10.31
C GLY A 39 6.46 -9.39 -10.62
N ALA A 40 6.20 -9.89 -11.83
CA ALA A 40 6.65 -11.21 -12.28
C ALA A 40 8.19 -11.29 -12.34
N VAL A 41 8.85 -10.26 -12.90
CA VAL A 41 10.31 -10.18 -12.96
C VAL A 41 10.92 -10.05 -11.57
N ALA A 42 10.36 -9.21 -10.70
CA ALA A 42 10.83 -9.00 -9.33
C ALA A 42 10.84 -10.30 -8.52
N ARG A 43 9.80 -11.14 -8.66
CA ARG A 43 9.75 -12.47 -8.04
C ARG A 43 10.85 -13.40 -8.56
N LYS A 44 11.05 -13.45 -9.88
CA LYS A 44 12.13 -14.26 -10.50
C LYS A 44 13.52 -13.80 -10.04
N ALA A 45 13.68 -12.50 -9.78
CA ALA A 45 14.92 -11.90 -9.29
C ALA A 45 15.07 -11.94 -7.75
N ALA A 46 14.18 -12.63 -7.03
CA ALA A 46 14.18 -12.72 -5.57
C ALA A 46 14.17 -11.35 -4.85
N VAL A 47 13.52 -10.34 -5.45
CA VAL A 47 13.23 -9.07 -4.78
C VAL A 47 12.10 -9.29 -3.79
N SER A 48 12.31 -8.91 -2.54
CA SER A 48 11.34 -9.19 -1.47
C SER A 48 10.22 -8.13 -1.39
N LEU A 49 10.56 -6.86 -1.69
CA LEU A 49 9.65 -5.71 -1.56
C LEU A 49 9.72 -4.78 -2.79
N ILE A 50 8.60 -4.16 -3.13
CA ILE A 50 8.54 -3.04 -4.10
C ILE A 50 7.99 -1.82 -3.37
N ARG A 51 8.73 -0.71 -3.34
CA ARG A 51 8.22 0.59 -2.87
C ARG A 51 7.71 1.40 -4.05
N TYR A 52 6.54 2.01 -3.89
CA TYR A 52 5.89 2.80 -4.94
C TYR A 52 5.09 3.95 -4.33
N GLU A 53 4.62 4.87 -5.17
CA GLU A 53 3.74 5.97 -4.76
C GLU A 53 2.27 5.53 -4.85
N SER A 54 1.45 5.98 -3.90
CA SER A 54 0.02 5.73 -3.95
C SER A 54 -0.61 6.54 -5.09
N VAL A 55 -1.25 5.85 -6.04
CA VAL A 55 -2.06 6.51 -7.07
C VAL A 55 -3.35 7.12 -6.51
N ARG A 56 -3.81 6.61 -5.35
CA ARG A 56 -5.08 6.99 -4.69
C ARG A 56 -4.93 8.14 -3.71
N ASP A 57 -3.71 8.39 -3.22
CA ASP A 57 -3.42 9.48 -2.30
C ASP A 57 -3.15 10.76 -3.10
N PRO A 58 -3.87 11.86 -2.87
CA PRO A 58 -3.55 13.16 -3.46
C PRO A 58 -2.10 13.59 -3.21
N GLU A 59 -1.57 13.31 -2.02
CA GLU A 59 -0.20 13.68 -1.61
C GLU A 59 0.86 12.64 -2.05
N LYS A 60 0.44 11.61 -2.79
CA LYS A 60 1.33 10.56 -3.34
C LYS A 60 2.17 9.86 -2.25
N GLY A 61 1.55 9.56 -1.11
CA GLY A 61 2.16 8.83 0.00
C GLY A 61 2.78 7.49 -0.43
N GLY A 62 3.77 7.03 0.33
CA GLY A 62 4.51 5.81 0.02
C GLY A 62 3.72 4.53 0.31
N CYS A 63 3.72 3.60 -0.63
CA CYS A 63 3.21 2.25 -0.46
C CYS A 63 4.31 1.20 -0.65
N ALA A 64 4.03 -0.02 -0.19
CA ALA A 64 4.90 -1.17 -0.39
C ALA A 64 4.08 -2.39 -0.81
N ALA A 65 4.60 -3.16 -1.77
CA ALA A 65 4.11 -4.48 -2.12
C ALA A 65 5.10 -5.53 -1.60
N ILE A 66 4.59 -6.47 -0.82
CA ILE A 66 5.36 -7.58 -0.25
C ILE A 66 5.24 -8.76 -1.22
N LEU A 67 6.38 -9.26 -1.71
CA LEU A 67 6.42 -10.38 -2.66
C LEU A 67 6.83 -11.69 -1.99
N GLU A 68 7.50 -11.59 -0.84
CA GLU A 68 8.04 -12.71 -0.08
C GLU A 68 7.64 -12.54 1.40
N PRO A 69 7.01 -13.53 2.06
CA PRO A 69 6.51 -13.38 3.43
C PRO A 69 7.59 -13.26 4.52
N GLY A 70 8.76 -13.85 4.36
CA GLY A 70 9.89 -13.79 5.29
C GLY A 70 10.43 -12.38 5.58
N VAL A 71 10.00 -11.36 4.83
CA VAL A 71 10.33 -9.96 5.15
C VAL A 71 9.68 -9.43 6.43
N PHE A 72 8.65 -10.07 6.97
CA PHE A 72 8.08 -9.64 8.25
C PHE A 72 9.11 -9.86 9.36
N ALA A 73 9.59 -8.76 9.96
CA ALA A 73 10.65 -8.81 10.95
C ALA A 73 10.21 -9.38 12.31
N ALA A 74 8.91 -9.60 12.49
CA ALA A 74 8.30 -10.20 13.68
C ALA A 74 7.01 -10.96 13.31
N PRO A 75 6.65 -12.02 14.03
CA PRO A 75 5.45 -12.81 13.77
C PRO A 75 4.14 -12.11 14.16
N LYS A 76 4.21 -10.98 14.89
CA LYS A 76 3.05 -10.20 15.32
C LYS A 76 3.21 -8.73 14.91
N PRO A 77 2.12 -8.01 14.59
CA PRO A 77 2.15 -6.57 14.40
C PRO A 77 2.70 -5.85 15.63
N LEU A 78 3.36 -4.71 15.40
CA LEU A 78 3.86 -3.81 16.43
C LEU A 78 2.71 -3.06 17.14
N ALA A 79 1.66 -2.76 16.38
CA ALA A 79 0.44 -2.13 16.88
C ALA A 79 -0.74 -2.59 16.03
N TYR A 80 -1.93 -2.60 16.61
CA TYR A 80 -3.18 -2.85 15.92
C TYR A 80 -4.25 -1.89 16.44
N GLN A 81 -5.18 -1.54 15.56
CA GLN A 81 -6.29 -0.65 15.84
C GLN A 81 -7.54 -1.28 15.22
N THR A 82 -8.57 -1.49 16.04
CA THR A 82 -9.87 -1.93 15.56
C THR A 82 -10.69 -0.70 15.19
N TRP A 83 -11.19 -0.68 13.96
CA TRP A 83 -12.01 0.42 13.46
C TRP A 83 -13.35 -0.14 13.05
N PHE A 84 -14.42 0.52 13.46
CA PHE A 84 -15.78 0.21 13.04
C PHE A 84 -16.15 1.14 11.88
N LEU A 85 -16.63 0.56 10.79
CA LEU A 85 -17.19 1.29 9.65
C LEU A 85 -18.70 1.09 9.64
N THR A 86 -19.43 2.19 9.81
CA THR A 86 -20.87 2.24 9.57
C THR A 86 -21.11 2.90 8.22
N VAL A 87 -21.87 2.24 7.34
CA VAL A 87 -22.29 2.79 6.05
C VAL A 87 -23.81 2.90 6.05
N THR A 88 -24.29 4.08 5.72
CA THR A 88 -25.71 4.42 5.58
C THR A 88 -25.95 5.03 4.20
N PRO A 89 -27.21 5.18 3.74
CA PRO A 89 -27.47 5.82 2.47
C PRO A 89 -26.89 7.24 2.31
N GLY A 90 -26.71 8.00 3.41
CA GLY A 90 -26.21 9.38 3.35
C GLY A 90 -24.83 9.62 3.96
N ALA A 91 -24.17 8.57 4.48
CA ALA A 91 -22.91 8.75 5.20
C ALA A 91 -22.11 7.46 5.38
N SER A 92 -20.78 7.59 5.47
CA SER A 92 -19.90 6.63 6.13
C SER A 92 -19.31 7.26 7.38
N ALA A 93 -19.24 6.48 8.45
CA ALA A 93 -18.54 6.85 9.67
C ALA A 93 -17.53 5.76 10.04
N TRP A 94 -16.27 6.16 10.22
CA TRP A 94 -15.22 5.36 10.82
C TRP A 94 -15.06 5.76 12.29
N GLN A 95 -15.01 4.78 13.19
CA GLN A 95 -14.94 5.00 14.64
C GLN A 95 -13.94 4.07 15.32
N ARG A 96 -13.21 4.60 16.31
CA ARG A 96 -12.34 3.85 17.24
C ARG A 96 -12.11 4.67 18.51
N ASP A 97 -12.25 4.07 19.70
CA ASP A 97 -11.78 4.66 20.98
C ASP A 97 -12.11 6.16 21.17
N GLY A 98 -13.31 6.59 20.81
CA GLY A 98 -13.75 7.99 20.89
C GLY A 98 -13.34 8.89 19.71
N GLU A 99 -12.49 8.43 18.81
CA GLU A 99 -12.22 9.03 17.51
C GLU A 99 -13.34 8.69 16.51
N LYS A 100 -13.81 9.69 15.76
CA LYS A 100 -14.81 9.54 14.68
C LYS A 100 -14.39 10.36 13.47
N PHE A 101 -14.42 9.73 12.30
CA PHE A 101 -14.36 10.40 11.00
C PHE A 101 -15.65 10.12 10.24
N GLU A 102 -16.36 11.17 9.84
CA GLU A 102 -17.64 11.06 9.14
C GLU A 102 -17.55 11.74 7.77
N PHE A 103 -18.03 11.04 6.76
CA PHE A 103 -18.06 11.49 5.38
C PHE A 103 -19.50 11.37 4.90
N LEU A 104 -20.13 12.51 4.62
CA LEU A 104 -21.48 12.59 4.11
C LEU A 104 -21.47 12.54 2.58
N TRP A 105 -22.50 11.96 1.99
CA TRP A 105 -22.73 12.05 0.56
C TRP A 105 -24.22 12.22 0.26
N ALA A 106 -24.50 12.85 -0.88
CA ALA A 106 -25.84 13.15 -1.38
C ALA A 106 -26.37 12.01 -2.24
#